data_AF-A0A832AMX7-F1
#
_entry.id   AF-A0A832AMX7-F1
#
_cell.length_a   1.000
_cell.length_b   1.000
_cell.length_c   1.000
_cell.angle_alpha   90.00
_cell.angle_beta   90.00
_cell.angle_gamma   90.00
#
_symmetry.space_group_name_H-M   'P 1'
#
loop_
_entity.id
_entity.type
_entity.pdbx_description
1 polymer ?
#
loop_
_entity_poly.entity_id
_entity_poly.type
_entity_poly.pdbx_seq_one_letter_code
_entity_poly.pdbx_strand_id
1 'polypeptide(L)'
;ATHAAPLHATRAPVVAAIQAGLTAAGVPAANVIVFDRDPQKLRAAGFAGTRAVAPDGWDAEKFYESRVVGKLIWGDLLFGREAEGFAARSHLPALLTRTITKLINVPVLQDNEATGIAGCLYNMSVGLVDNARRFEFPGQNGDPDIALIYRRPEIRDKVVLHVLDGLVGGFAGGPVFRPKYSWAPATLYFSRDPVAVDTLAVAALDAQRSAAQLPLLAERARHLETAARLQLGSPHSELVEVTVP
;
A
#
# COMPACT_ATOMS: atom_id res chain seq x y z
N ALA A 1 -5.49 -3.05 -1.62
CA ALA A 1 -4.88 -3.29 -0.29
C ALA A 1 -5.83 -4.15 0.52
N THR A 2 -5.32 -5.16 1.22
CA THR A 2 -6.16 -6.09 2.02
C THR A 2 -5.87 -6.06 3.52
N HIS A 3 -5.06 -5.09 3.98
CA HIS A 3 -4.50 -5.06 5.34
C HIS A 3 -5.56 -5.10 6.45
N ALA A 4 -6.72 -4.47 6.25
CA ALA A 4 -7.85 -4.42 7.19
C ALA A 4 -9.05 -5.31 6.75
N ALA A 5 -8.80 -6.29 5.88
CA ALA A 5 -9.80 -7.29 5.50
C ALA A 5 -10.32 -8.08 6.73
N PRO A 6 -11.59 -8.53 6.73
CA PRO A 6 -12.57 -8.41 5.64
C PRO A 6 -13.30 -7.07 5.61
N LEU A 7 -13.19 -6.26 6.67
CA LEU A 7 -14.09 -5.13 6.89
C LEU A 7 -13.69 -3.87 6.10
N HIS A 8 -12.41 -3.69 5.80
CA HIS A 8 -11.91 -2.53 5.05
C HIS A 8 -10.75 -2.93 4.14
N ALA A 9 -11.12 -3.45 2.98
CA ALA A 9 -10.21 -3.75 1.89
C ALA A 9 -10.77 -3.14 0.61
N THR A 10 -9.93 -3.06 -0.42
CA THR A 10 -10.38 -2.65 -1.75
C THR A 10 -11.56 -3.52 -2.17
N ARG A 11 -12.64 -2.89 -2.60
CA ARG A 11 -13.87 -3.59 -2.98
C ARG A 11 -13.69 -4.38 -4.28
N ALA A 12 -14.22 -5.60 -4.31
CA ALA A 12 -14.18 -6.45 -5.51
C ALA A 12 -14.74 -5.75 -6.78
N PRO A 13 -15.84 -4.96 -6.72
CA PRO A 13 -16.30 -4.16 -7.86
C PRO A 13 -15.27 -3.18 -8.43
N VAL A 14 -14.42 -2.56 -7.59
CA VAL A 14 -13.36 -1.65 -8.06
C VAL A 14 -12.32 -2.41 -8.86
N VAL A 15 -11.88 -3.57 -8.33
CA VAL A 15 -10.93 -4.44 -9.04
C VAL A 15 -11.54 -5.00 -10.33
N ALA A 16 -12.80 -5.42 -10.30
CA ALA A 16 -13.51 -5.90 -11.48
C ALA A 16 -13.62 -4.82 -12.57
N ALA A 17 -13.88 -3.56 -12.19
CA ALA A 17 -13.91 -2.43 -13.12
C ALA A 17 -12.54 -2.17 -13.75
N ILE A 18 -11.45 -2.27 -12.97
CA ILE A 18 -10.08 -2.17 -13.50
C ILE A 18 -9.81 -3.31 -14.48
N GLN A 19 -10.17 -4.55 -14.15
CA GLN A 19 -10.01 -5.70 -15.04
C GLN A 19 -10.81 -5.53 -16.34
N ALA A 20 -12.05 -5.05 -16.26
CA ALA A 20 -12.87 -4.75 -17.42
C ALA A 20 -12.25 -3.65 -18.28
N GLY A 21 -11.73 -2.57 -17.69
CA GLY A 21 -11.02 -1.51 -18.40
C GLY A 21 -9.76 -2.01 -19.11
N LEU A 22 -8.96 -2.85 -18.44
CA LEU A 22 -7.79 -3.49 -19.05
C LEU A 22 -8.18 -4.40 -20.23
N THR A 23 -9.25 -5.18 -20.07
CA THR A 23 -9.78 -6.05 -21.14
C THR A 23 -10.24 -5.21 -22.33
N ALA A 24 -10.97 -4.12 -22.09
CA ALA A 24 -11.42 -3.19 -23.12
C ALA A 24 -10.24 -2.50 -23.83
N ALA A 25 -9.13 -2.27 -23.13
CA ALA A 25 -7.88 -1.77 -23.70
C ALA A 25 -7.05 -2.84 -24.43
N GLY A 26 -7.55 -4.08 -24.53
CA GLY A 26 -6.91 -5.18 -25.27
C GLY A 26 -5.89 -5.99 -24.46
N VAL A 27 -5.80 -5.79 -23.14
CA VAL A 27 -4.94 -6.65 -22.29
C VAL A 27 -5.62 -8.01 -22.11
N PRO A 28 -4.98 -9.13 -22.50
CA PRO A 28 -5.57 -10.45 -22.30
C PRO A 28 -5.82 -10.70 -20.80
N ALA A 29 -7.00 -11.23 -20.45
CA ALA A 29 -7.32 -11.59 -19.06
C ALA A 29 -6.27 -12.54 -18.45
N ALA A 30 -5.63 -13.36 -19.27
CA ALA A 30 -4.53 -14.23 -18.88
C ALA A 30 -3.22 -13.48 -18.50
N ASN A 31 -3.17 -12.16 -18.65
CA ASN A 31 -2.03 -11.32 -18.26
C ASN A 31 -2.37 -10.41 -17.07
N VAL A 32 -3.60 -10.49 -16.54
CA VAL A 32 -4.04 -9.69 -15.39
C VAL A 32 -4.01 -10.56 -14.14
N ILE A 33 -3.18 -10.15 -13.17
CA ILE A 33 -3.00 -10.84 -11.89
C ILE A 33 -3.38 -9.87 -10.78
N VAL A 34 -4.29 -10.30 -9.91
CA VAL A 34 -4.55 -9.63 -8.63
C VAL A 34 -3.61 -10.28 -7.61
N PHE A 35 -2.94 -9.52 -6.75
CA PHE A 35 -2.10 -10.15 -5.73
C PHE A 35 -2.02 -9.28 -4.47
N ASP A 36 -1.76 -9.96 -3.36
CA ASP A 36 -1.39 -9.38 -2.08
C ASP A 36 -0.42 -10.37 -1.41
N ARG A 37 0.51 -9.87 -0.59
CA ARG A 37 1.51 -10.73 0.09
C ARG A 37 0.87 -11.74 1.04
N ASP A 38 -0.32 -11.45 1.56
CA ASP A 38 -1.00 -12.30 2.54
C ASP A 38 -2.17 -13.07 1.90
N PRO A 39 -2.03 -14.39 1.66
CA PRO A 39 -3.08 -15.18 1.05
C PRO A 39 -4.35 -15.26 1.91
N GLN A 40 -4.26 -15.14 3.24
CA GLN A 40 -5.43 -15.17 4.10
C GLN A 40 -6.21 -13.87 3.98
N LYS A 41 -5.53 -12.72 3.98
CA LYS A 41 -6.18 -11.41 3.79
C LYS A 41 -6.74 -11.24 2.38
N LEU A 42 -6.04 -11.72 1.36
CA LEU A 42 -6.52 -11.73 -0.02
C LEU A 42 -7.84 -12.51 -0.14
N ARG A 43 -7.93 -13.70 0.46
CA ARG A 43 -9.17 -14.47 0.52
C ARG A 43 -10.25 -13.76 1.34
N ALA A 44 -9.91 -13.22 2.51
CA ALA A 44 -10.85 -12.50 3.37
C ALA A 44 -11.41 -11.24 2.70
N ALA A 45 -10.66 -10.60 1.80
CA ALA A 45 -11.11 -9.47 0.99
C ALA A 45 -12.00 -9.89 -0.21
N GLY A 46 -12.31 -11.18 -0.36
CA GLY A 46 -13.23 -11.68 -1.38
C GLY A 46 -12.58 -12.09 -2.70
N PHE A 47 -11.24 -12.21 -2.77
CA PHE A 47 -10.54 -12.50 -4.03
C PHE A 47 -10.26 -13.99 -4.30
N ALA A 48 -10.77 -14.92 -3.47
CA ALA A 48 -10.44 -16.34 -3.50
C ALA A 48 -10.72 -17.11 -4.81
N GLY A 49 -11.53 -16.56 -5.73
CA GLY A 49 -11.91 -17.21 -7.01
C GLY A 49 -11.52 -16.43 -8.27
N THR A 50 -10.80 -15.31 -8.14
CA THR A 50 -10.23 -14.59 -9.29
C THR A 50 -8.83 -15.12 -9.60
N ARG A 51 -8.14 -14.62 -10.64
CA ARG A 51 -6.69 -14.84 -10.82
C ARG A 51 -5.90 -14.03 -9.78
N ALA A 52 -6.24 -14.27 -8.52
CA ALA A 52 -5.66 -13.69 -7.34
C ALA A 52 -4.71 -14.68 -6.72
N VAL A 53 -3.45 -14.30 -6.57
CA VAL A 53 -2.40 -15.17 -6.06
C VAL A 53 -1.64 -14.46 -4.95
N ALA A 54 -1.16 -15.21 -3.96
CA ALA A 54 -0.05 -14.71 -3.17
C ALA A 54 1.22 -14.76 -4.04
N PRO A 55 2.24 -13.95 -3.75
CA PRO A 55 3.52 -14.09 -4.41
C PRO A 55 4.08 -15.50 -4.28
N ASP A 56 4.83 -15.94 -5.29
CA ASP A 56 5.63 -17.17 -5.35
C ASP A 56 6.86 -17.12 -4.41
N GLY A 57 6.70 -16.51 -3.23
CA GLY A 57 7.76 -16.27 -2.25
C GLY A 57 8.52 -14.98 -2.47
N TRP A 58 9.67 -14.89 -1.80
CA TRP A 58 10.55 -13.73 -1.79
C TRP A 58 11.76 -13.95 -2.69
N ASP A 59 12.18 -12.90 -3.39
CA ASP A 59 13.37 -12.90 -4.23
C ASP A 59 14.62 -12.61 -3.38
N ALA A 60 15.49 -13.61 -3.24
CA ALA A 60 16.71 -13.52 -2.44
C ALA A 60 17.70 -12.46 -2.97
N GLU A 61 17.65 -12.14 -4.25
CA GLU A 61 18.60 -11.20 -4.89
C GLU A 61 18.06 -9.77 -4.95
N LYS A 62 16.76 -9.58 -4.73
CA LYS A 62 16.08 -8.29 -4.86
C LYS A 62 15.55 -7.85 -3.51
N PHE A 63 16.35 -7.05 -2.82
CA PHE A 63 16.02 -6.55 -1.49
C PHE A 63 16.35 -5.06 -1.33
N TYR A 64 15.70 -4.46 -0.33
CA TYR A 64 16.06 -3.20 0.27
C TYR A 64 16.75 -3.45 1.61
N GLU A 65 17.88 -2.79 1.84
CA GLU A 65 18.62 -2.86 3.11
C GLU A 65 18.43 -1.56 3.88
N SER A 66 17.84 -1.67 5.08
CA SER A 66 17.56 -0.54 5.97
C SER A 66 18.67 -0.39 7.00
N ARG A 67 18.82 0.81 7.57
CA ARG A 67 19.62 1.02 8.79
C ARG A 67 18.94 0.44 10.04
N VAL A 68 17.64 0.21 9.97
CA VAL A 68 16.86 -0.39 11.05
C VAL A 68 16.89 -1.91 10.87
N VAL A 69 17.42 -2.58 11.89
CA VAL A 69 17.46 -4.04 11.97
C VAL A 69 16.14 -4.52 12.56
N GLY A 70 15.47 -5.45 11.87
CA GLY A 70 14.21 -6.05 12.30
C GLY A 70 14.40 -7.45 12.86
N LYS A 71 13.57 -7.80 13.85
CA LYS A 71 13.42 -9.17 14.31
C LYS A 71 12.65 -9.97 13.27
N LEU A 72 13.27 -11.02 12.75
CA LEU A 72 12.68 -11.91 11.76
C LEU A 72 11.60 -12.77 12.41
N ILE A 73 10.55 -13.06 11.65
CA ILE A 73 9.48 -13.96 12.08
C ILE A 73 9.09 -14.93 10.97
N TRP A 74 8.25 -15.91 11.32
CA TRP A 74 7.70 -16.84 10.34
C TRP A 74 7.05 -16.09 9.16
N GLY A 75 7.47 -16.46 7.94
CA GLY A 75 7.07 -15.82 6.69
C GLY A 75 8.14 -14.92 6.09
N ASP A 76 9.11 -14.43 6.86
CA ASP A 76 10.26 -13.69 6.32
C ASP A 76 11.27 -14.66 5.69
N LEU A 77 11.91 -14.28 4.58
CA LEU A 77 12.82 -15.15 3.81
C LEU A 77 13.98 -15.67 4.66
N LEU A 78 14.53 -14.80 5.50
CA LEU A 78 15.71 -15.07 6.33
C LEU A 78 15.38 -15.70 7.68
N PHE A 79 14.10 -15.92 7.99
CA PHE A 79 13.70 -16.52 9.26
C PHE A 79 14.30 -17.91 9.44
N GLY A 80 15.02 -18.13 10.55
CA GLY A 80 15.75 -19.37 10.84
C GLY A 80 17.02 -19.58 10.01
N ARG A 81 17.41 -18.61 9.16
CA ARG A 81 18.65 -18.61 8.37
C ARG A 81 19.72 -17.70 8.96
N GLU A 82 19.30 -16.68 9.71
CA GLU A 82 20.18 -15.78 10.47
C GLU A 82 20.35 -16.27 11.90
N ALA A 83 21.60 -16.41 12.36
CA ALA A 83 21.92 -16.98 13.68
C ALA A 83 21.29 -16.21 14.84
N GLU A 84 21.25 -14.87 14.74
CA GLU A 84 20.67 -14.01 15.77
C GLU A 84 19.16 -13.79 15.58
N GLY A 85 18.59 -14.19 14.45
CA GLY A 85 17.16 -13.97 14.13
C GLY A 85 16.82 -12.52 13.80
N PHE A 86 17.81 -11.72 13.41
CA PHE A 86 17.67 -10.32 13.03
C PHE A 86 18.23 -10.08 11.63
N ALA A 87 17.62 -9.18 10.86
CA ALA A 87 18.19 -8.73 9.58
C ALA A 87 17.79 -7.29 9.24
N ALA A 88 18.67 -6.62 8.49
CA ALA A 88 18.45 -5.31 7.90
C ALA A 88 17.68 -5.36 6.56
N ARG A 89 17.59 -6.55 5.94
CA ARG A 89 17.07 -6.74 4.59
C ARG A 89 15.57 -6.99 4.55
N SER A 90 14.93 -6.43 3.54
CA SER A 90 13.55 -6.61 3.13
C SER A 90 13.49 -7.02 1.67
N HIS A 91 13.02 -8.23 1.40
CA HIS A 91 13.00 -8.84 0.08
C HIS A 91 11.70 -8.50 -0.64
N LEU A 92 11.82 -8.29 -1.95
CA LEU A 92 10.68 -8.11 -2.84
C LEU A 92 10.09 -9.47 -3.23
N PRO A 93 8.80 -9.53 -3.57
CA PRO A 93 8.20 -10.79 -3.99
C PRO A 93 8.72 -11.23 -5.37
N ALA A 94 8.99 -12.52 -5.57
CA ALA A 94 9.51 -13.03 -6.85
C ALA A 94 8.55 -12.76 -8.02
N LEU A 95 7.24 -12.77 -7.76
CA LEU A 95 6.19 -12.46 -8.71
C LEU A 95 6.38 -11.05 -9.27
N LEU A 96 6.68 -10.10 -8.38
CA LEU A 96 6.94 -8.72 -8.75
C LEU A 96 8.21 -8.61 -9.59
N THR A 97 9.28 -9.30 -9.21
CA THR A 97 10.60 -9.12 -9.85
C THR A 97 10.70 -9.83 -11.19
N ARG A 98 10.07 -11.01 -11.34
CA ARG A 98 10.24 -11.92 -12.49
C ARG A 98 9.07 -11.92 -13.47
N THR A 99 7.86 -11.65 -13.02
CA THR A 99 6.63 -11.86 -13.83
C THR A 99 5.91 -10.55 -14.15
N ILE A 100 5.72 -9.70 -13.14
CA ILE A 100 4.96 -8.46 -13.32
C ILE A 100 5.78 -7.44 -14.13
N THR A 101 5.17 -6.90 -15.19
CA THR A 101 5.77 -5.87 -16.06
C THR A 101 5.18 -4.49 -15.81
N LYS A 102 3.91 -4.41 -15.37
CA LYS A 102 3.19 -3.18 -15.01
C LYS A 102 2.34 -3.42 -13.77
N LEU A 103 2.28 -2.42 -12.90
CA LEU A 103 1.54 -2.43 -11.64
C LEU A 103 0.47 -1.34 -11.63
N ILE A 104 -0.75 -1.72 -11.25
CA ILE A 104 -1.79 -0.79 -10.81
C ILE A 104 -1.90 -0.96 -9.31
N ASN A 105 -1.59 0.10 -8.57
CA ASN A 105 -1.66 0.11 -7.12
C ASN A 105 -3.08 0.52 -6.69
N VAL A 106 -3.73 -0.31 -5.87
CA VAL A 106 -5.11 -0.07 -5.44
C VAL A 106 -5.19 0.00 -3.91
N PRO A 107 -4.74 1.09 -3.26
CA PRO A 107 -4.85 1.25 -1.81
C PRO A 107 -6.29 1.57 -1.36
N VAL A 108 -6.49 1.69 -0.06
CA VAL A 108 -7.77 2.06 0.57
C VAL A 108 -7.56 3.33 1.37
N LEU A 109 -8.55 4.22 1.40
CA LEU A 109 -8.51 5.44 2.22
C LEU A 109 -8.58 5.09 3.71
N GLN A 110 -7.42 4.86 4.33
CA GLN A 110 -7.31 4.48 5.73
C GLN A 110 -6.07 5.10 6.37
N ASP A 111 -6.21 5.57 7.61
CA ASP A 111 -5.07 5.92 8.44
C ASP A 111 -4.20 4.69 8.78
N ASN A 112 -3.01 4.96 9.27
CA ASN A 112 -2.15 3.98 9.91
C ASN A 112 -1.56 4.62 11.15
N GLU A 113 -1.80 4.04 12.33
CA GLU A 113 -1.40 4.64 13.60
C GLU A 113 0.11 4.87 13.72
N ALA A 114 0.93 4.06 13.04
CA ALA A 114 2.38 4.20 13.06
C ALA A 114 2.91 5.19 12.03
N THR A 115 2.41 5.13 10.79
CA THR A 115 3.00 5.83 9.62
C THR A 115 2.17 7.00 9.12
N GLY A 116 1.04 7.28 9.76
CA GLY A 116 0.07 8.30 9.37
C GLY A 116 -0.98 7.75 8.41
N ILE A 117 -0.57 7.20 7.27
CA ILE A 117 -1.47 6.71 6.23
C ILE A 117 -1.01 5.37 5.65
N ALA A 118 -1.94 4.43 5.45
CA ALA A 118 -1.70 3.18 4.70
C ALA A 118 -2.02 3.35 3.20
N GLY A 119 -1.51 4.44 2.61
CA GLY A 119 -1.84 4.89 1.26
C GLY A 119 -1.06 4.23 0.12
N CYS A 120 -0.94 4.94 -0.99
CA CYS A 120 -0.21 4.54 -2.19
C CYS A 120 1.23 4.14 -1.91
N LEU A 121 2.02 5.01 -1.27
CA LEU A 121 3.44 4.75 -0.98
C LEU A 121 3.60 3.59 -0.01
N TYR A 122 2.80 3.56 1.06
CA TYR A 122 2.82 2.49 2.05
C TYR A 122 2.51 1.13 1.40
N ASN A 123 1.45 1.06 0.58
CA ASN A 123 1.03 -0.19 -0.06
C ASN A 123 2.10 -0.74 -1.02
N MET A 124 2.87 0.15 -1.67
CA MET A 124 3.99 -0.21 -2.55
C MET A 124 5.36 -0.21 -1.86
N SER A 125 5.38 -0.26 -0.53
CA SER A 125 6.60 -0.39 0.27
C SER A 125 6.41 -1.43 1.38
N VAL A 126 5.98 -1.00 2.56
CA VAL A 126 5.73 -1.85 3.74
C VAL A 126 4.73 -2.97 3.42
N GLY A 127 3.74 -2.68 2.57
CA GLY A 127 2.76 -3.64 2.09
C GLY A 127 3.30 -4.71 1.13
N LEU A 128 4.50 -4.53 0.59
CA LEU A 128 5.04 -5.30 -0.54
C LEU A 128 6.29 -6.13 -0.19
N VAL A 129 6.99 -5.82 0.91
CA VAL A 129 8.23 -6.51 1.32
C VAL A 129 8.05 -7.40 2.55
N ASP A 130 8.98 -8.32 2.77
CA ASP A 130 9.15 -9.06 4.03
C ASP A 130 9.86 -8.22 5.10
N ASN A 131 9.93 -8.72 6.33
CA ASN A 131 10.58 -8.06 7.48
C ASN A 131 10.02 -6.64 7.76
N ALA A 132 8.86 -6.28 7.19
CA ALA A 132 8.41 -4.90 7.07
C ALA A 132 7.93 -4.26 8.38
N ARG A 133 7.64 -5.07 9.41
CA ARG A 133 7.11 -4.60 10.71
C ARG A 133 8.00 -3.56 11.38
N ARG A 134 9.31 -3.60 11.12
CA ARG A 134 10.28 -2.65 11.68
C ARG A 134 10.03 -1.20 11.25
N PHE A 135 9.35 -1.00 10.13
CA PHE A 135 9.04 0.34 9.60
C PHE A 135 7.84 0.99 10.27
N GLU A 136 7.04 0.23 11.02
CA GLU A 136 5.87 0.72 11.76
C GLU A 136 6.19 0.98 13.24
N PHE A 137 7.48 1.14 13.59
CA PHE A 137 7.88 1.40 14.98
C PHE A 137 7.68 2.90 15.35
N PRO A 138 7.15 3.20 16.56
CA PRO A 138 6.96 4.57 17.01
C PRO A 138 8.25 5.41 16.96
N GLY A 139 8.13 6.63 16.44
CA GLY A 139 9.24 7.60 16.34
C GLY A 139 9.80 7.69 14.92
N GLN A 140 10.00 6.55 14.26
CA GLN A 140 10.43 6.52 12.86
C GLN A 140 9.28 6.82 11.90
N ASN A 141 8.11 6.24 12.15
CA ASN A 141 6.87 6.41 11.36
C ASN A 141 7.07 6.08 9.87
N GLY A 142 7.92 5.10 9.56
CA GLY A 142 8.20 4.63 8.20
C GLY A 142 9.08 5.55 7.35
N ASP A 143 9.51 6.71 7.86
CA ASP A 143 10.43 7.60 7.16
C ASP A 143 11.90 7.28 7.53
N PRO A 144 12.85 7.23 6.57
CA PRO A 144 12.69 7.40 5.13
C PRO A 144 12.38 6.10 4.36
N ASP A 145 12.26 4.96 5.05
CA ASP A 145 12.22 3.64 4.41
C ASP A 145 11.05 3.45 3.42
N ILE A 146 9.85 3.98 3.72
CA ILE A 146 8.69 3.91 2.81
C ILE A 146 9.05 4.49 1.43
N ALA A 147 9.64 5.70 1.42
CA ALA A 147 10.04 6.36 0.19
C ALA A 147 11.21 5.64 -0.50
N LEU A 148 12.18 5.15 0.26
CA LEU A 148 13.36 4.45 -0.28
C LEU A 148 13.02 3.07 -0.86
N ILE A 149 12.09 2.34 -0.26
CA ILE A 149 11.56 1.09 -0.82
C ILE A 149 10.77 1.39 -2.08
N TYR A 150 9.87 2.37 -2.07
CA TYR A 150 9.09 2.73 -3.26
C TYR A 150 9.98 3.13 -4.44
N ARG A 151 11.11 3.83 -4.17
CA ARG A 151 12.10 4.24 -5.19
C ARG A 151 12.76 3.07 -5.94
N ARG A 152 12.72 1.84 -5.41
CA ARG A 152 13.34 0.68 -6.05
C ARG A 152 12.85 0.53 -7.50
N PRO A 153 13.75 0.37 -8.50
CA PRO A 153 13.35 0.23 -9.91
C PRO A 153 12.35 -0.91 -10.13
N GLU A 154 12.48 -1.99 -9.34
CA GLU A 154 11.58 -3.14 -9.37
C GLU A 154 10.12 -2.78 -9.01
N ILE A 155 9.89 -1.64 -8.37
CA ILE A 155 8.59 -1.08 -8.01
C ILE A 155 8.30 0.15 -8.89
N ARG A 156 9.10 1.22 -8.75
CA ARG A 156 8.82 2.55 -9.30
C ARG A 156 8.65 2.58 -10.81
N ASP A 157 9.39 1.75 -11.54
CA ASP A 157 9.35 1.73 -13.01
C ASP A 157 8.18 0.89 -13.55
N LYS A 158 7.57 0.09 -12.68
CA LYS A 158 6.44 -0.79 -13.02
C LYS A 158 5.10 -0.15 -12.66
N VAL A 159 5.03 0.68 -11.62
CA VAL A 159 3.78 1.34 -11.22
C VAL A 159 3.35 2.38 -12.26
N VAL A 160 2.16 2.19 -12.83
CA VAL A 160 1.61 3.05 -13.89
C VAL A 160 0.36 3.81 -13.50
N LEU A 161 -0.33 3.37 -12.45
CA LEU A 161 -1.55 3.98 -11.98
C LEU A 161 -1.79 3.66 -10.50
N HIS A 162 -2.27 4.65 -9.77
CA HIS A 162 -2.79 4.55 -8.43
C HIS A 162 -4.31 4.76 -8.47
N VAL A 163 -5.06 3.86 -7.85
CA VAL A 163 -6.51 3.91 -7.70
C VAL A 163 -6.83 3.76 -6.21
N LEU A 164 -6.95 4.87 -5.49
CA LEU A 164 -7.30 4.84 -4.07
C LEU A 164 -8.81 4.59 -3.93
N ASP A 165 -9.17 3.47 -3.32
CA ASP A 165 -10.54 3.14 -2.96
C ASP A 165 -10.95 3.93 -1.71
N GLY A 166 -11.62 5.06 -1.93
CA GLY A 166 -12.22 5.91 -0.90
C GLY A 166 -13.75 5.78 -0.85
N LEU A 167 -14.31 4.65 -1.29
CA LEU A 167 -15.76 4.44 -1.19
C LEU A 167 -16.21 4.39 0.28
N VAL A 168 -15.35 3.86 1.16
CA VAL A 168 -15.42 4.06 2.62
C VAL A 168 -14.04 4.46 3.10
N GLY A 169 -13.98 5.54 3.89
CA GLY A 169 -12.78 6.02 4.55
C GLY A 169 -12.74 5.59 6.01
N GLY A 170 -11.54 5.32 6.53
CA GLY A 170 -11.27 5.02 7.94
C GLY A 170 -10.26 6.00 8.50
N PHE A 171 -10.68 6.93 9.35
CA PHE A 171 -9.84 8.05 9.78
C PHE A 171 -9.11 7.82 11.10
N ALA A 172 -9.44 6.75 11.84
CA ALA A 172 -8.73 6.37 13.06
C ALA A 172 -8.82 4.87 13.37
N GLY A 173 -7.76 4.33 13.98
CA GLY A 173 -7.67 2.94 14.44
C GLY A 173 -7.04 1.98 13.44
N GLY A 174 -6.58 2.47 12.28
CA GLY A 174 -5.84 1.70 11.30
C GLY A 174 -4.56 1.09 11.88
N PRO A 175 -4.19 -0.15 11.53
CA PRO A 175 -4.67 -0.89 10.37
C PRO A 175 -5.95 -1.71 10.61
N VAL A 176 -6.61 -1.59 11.76
CA VAL A 176 -7.86 -2.32 12.02
C VAL A 176 -9.05 -1.42 11.72
N PHE A 177 -10.00 -1.90 10.91
CA PHE A 177 -11.21 -1.13 10.65
C PHE A 177 -12.04 -0.91 11.91
N ARG A 178 -12.42 0.35 12.15
CA ARG A 178 -13.30 0.75 13.25
C ARG A 178 -14.52 1.47 12.66
N PRO A 179 -15.72 0.87 12.69
CA PRO A 179 -16.92 1.53 12.18
C PRO A 179 -17.19 2.90 12.80
N LYS A 180 -16.87 3.09 14.09
CA LYS A 180 -16.98 4.37 14.80
C LYS A 180 -16.11 5.48 14.16
N TYR A 181 -15.01 5.11 13.52
CA TYR A 181 -14.06 6.03 12.90
C TYR A 181 -14.06 5.89 11.37
N SER A 182 -15.24 5.61 10.81
CA SER A 182 -15.44 5.48 9.38
C SER A 182 -16.43 6.50 8.85
N TRP A 183 -16.27 6.86 7.57
CA TRP A 183 -17.23 7.65 6.83
C TRP A 183 -17.30 7.15 5.38
N ALA A 184 -18.30 7.59 4.63
CA ALA A 184 -18.48 7.22 3.24
C ALA A 184 -18.26 8.44 2.33
N PRO A 185 -17.00 8.74 1.90
CA PRO A 185 -16.77 9.75 0.88
C PRO A 185 -17.40 9.37 -0.46
N ALA A 186 -17.59 8.06 -0.70
CA ALA A 186 -18.07 7.51 -1.98
C ALA A 186 -17.18 7.93 -3.17
N THR A 187 -15.89 8.18 -2.97
CA THR A 187 -14.99 8.71 -3.99
C THR A 187 -13.85 7.75 -4.33
N LEU A 188 -13.55 7.59 -5.61
CA LEU A 188 -12.33 6.97 -6.11
C LEU A 188 -11.35 8.05 -6.57
N TYR A 189 -10.07 7.89 -6.22
CA TYR A 189 -9.01 8.83 -6.62
C TYR A 189 -8.04 8.15 -7.57
N PHE A 190 -7.72 8.81 -8.67
CA PHE A 190 -6.86 8.30 -9.73
C PHE A 190 -5.68 9.24 -9.96
N SER A 191 -4.47 8.70 -9.98
CA SER A 191 -3.29 9.46 -10.41
C SER A 191 -2.17 8.51 -10.83
N ARG A 192 -1.21 9.03 -11.60
CA ARG A 192 0.09 8.40 -11.80
C ARG A 192 1.09 8.76 -10.71
N ASP A 193 0.76 9.72 -9.86
CA ASP A 193 1.60 10.24 -8.79
C ASP A 193 1.08 9.76 -7.42
N PRO A 194 1.84 8.93 -6.69
CA PRO A 194 1.42 8.45 -5.37
C PRO A 194 1.39 9.56 -4.32
N VAL A 195 2.26 10.57 -4.44
CA VAL A 195 2.37 11.66 -3.46
C VAL A 195 1.13 12.54 -3.55
N ALA A 196 0.65 12.84 -4.77
CA ALA A 196 -0.59 13.60 -4.94
C ALA A 196 -1.79 12.91 -4.27
N VAL A 197 -1.94 11.60 -4.49
CA VAL A 197 -3.04 10.82 -3.91
C VAL A 197 -2.94 10.75 -2.39
N ASP A 198 -1.75 10.45 -1.85
CA ASP A 198 -1.58 10.32 -0.41
C ASP A 198 -1.67 11.66 0.32
N THR A 199 -1.19 12.77 -0.27
CA THR A 199 -1.36 14.12 0.29
C THR A 199 -2.84 14.49 0.40
N LEU A 200 -3.63 14.24 -0.66
CA LEU A 200 -5.07 14.49 -0.63
C LEU A 200 -5.76 13.59 0.41
N ALA A 201 -5.41 12.31 0.43
CA ALA A 201 -5.97 11.35 1.39
C ALA A 201 -5.67 11.75 2.84
N VAL A 202 -4.45 12.21 3.15
CA VAL A 202 -4.11 12.75 4.48
C VAL A 202 -4.98 13.95 4.83
N ALA A 203 -5.16 14.90 3.91
CA ALA A 203 -6.02 16.06 4.14
C ALA A 203 -7.49 15.66 4.42
N ALA A 204 -8.02 14.70 3.65
CA ALA A 204 -9.37 14.18 3.85
C ALA A 204 -9.53 13.46 5.21
N LEU A 205 -8.53 12.67 5.61
CA LEU A 205 -8.50 12.01 6.92
C LEU A 205 -8.41 13.04 8.06
N ASP A 206 -7.54 14.04 7.92
CA ASP A 206 -7.32 15.08 8.94
C ASP A 206 -8.56 15.96 9.14
N ALA A 207 -9.37 16.21 8.09
CA ALA A 207 -10.65 16.89 8.24
C ALA A 207 -11.61 16.10 9.18
N GLN A 208 -11.69 14.78 9.02
CA GLN A 208 -12.50 13.93 9.90
C GLN A 208 -11.92 13.85 11.31
N ARG A 209 -10.59 13.75 11.43
CA ARG A 209 -9.89 13.70 12.72
C ARG A 209 -10.06 15.01 13.50
N SER A 210 -10.01 16.16 12.83
CA SER A 210 -10.25 17.47 13.44
C SER A 210 -11.67 17.57 13.99
N ALA A 211 -12.68 17.18 13.20
CA ALA A 211 -14.07 17.13 13.65
C ALA A 211 -14.28 16.18 14.85
N ALA A 212 -13.49 15.11 14.92
CA ALA A 212 -13.49 14.14 16.03
C ALA A 212 -12.53 14.50 17.19
N GLN A 213 -11.88 15.66 17.16
CA GLN A 213 -10.89 16.11 18.16
C GLN A 213 -9.71 15.13 18.36
N LEU A 214 -9.26 14.49 17.28
CA LEU A 214 -8.13 13.58 17.26
C LEU A 214 -6.85 14.30 16.78
N PRO A 215 -5.65 13.86 17.22
CA PRO A 215 -4.39 14.38 16.70
C PRO A 215 -4.27 14.18 15.19
N LEU A 216 -3.76 15.17 14.46
CA LEU A 216 -3.58 15.11 13.00
C LEU A 216 -2.48 14.11 12.58
N LEU A 217 -2.44 13.78 11.30
CA LEU A 217 -1.55 12.76 10.72
C LEU A 217 -0.23 13.31 10.18
N ALA A 218 -0.14 14.62 9.91
CA ALA A 218 1.03 15.25 9.27
C ALA A 218 2.39 14.85 9.90
N GLU A 219 2.48 14.88 11.23
CA GLU A 219 3.70 14.50 11.99
C GLU A 219 4.12 13.03 11.80
N ARG A 220 3.18 12.16 11.41
CA ARG A 220 3.44 10.73 11.15
C ARG A 220 3.69 10.46 9.66
N ALA A 221 3.01 11.18 8.77
CA ALA A 221 3.10 11.00 7.33
C ALA A 221 4.34 11.66 6.67
N ARG A 222 5.45 11.82 7.41
CA ARG A 222 6.68 12.50 6.95
C ARG A 222 7.31 11.89 5.71
N HIS A 223 7.04 10.61 5.44
CA HIS A 223 7.50 9.93 4.24
C HIS A 223 7.00 10.58 2.94
N LEU A 224 5.91 11.36 2.98
CA LEU A 224 5.42 12.14 1.84
C LEU A 224 6.40 13.26 1.46
N GLU A 225 6.93 13.99 2.45
CA GLU A 225 7.92 15.04 2.22
C GLU A 225 9.24 14.43 1.71
N THR A 226 9.68 13.31 2.29
CA THR A 226 10.86 12.59 1.80
C THR A 226 10.65 12.10 0.36
N ALA A 227 9.48 11.55 0.03
CA ALA A 227 9.17 11.11 -1.33
C ALA A 227 9.19 12.27 -2.33
N ALA A 228 8.61 13.42 -1.98
CA ALA A 228 8.66 14.63 -2.81
C ALA A 228 10.10 15.12 -3.02
N ARG A 229 10.91 15.18 -1.96
CA ARG A 229 12.33 15.56 -2.02
C ARG A 229 13.16 14.60 -2.87
N LEU A 230 12.82 13.31 -2.88
CA LEU A 230 13.43 12.30 -3.72
C LEU A 230 12.87 12.27 -5.16
N GLN A 231 12.00 13.21 -5.53
CA GLN A 231 11.35 13.31 -6.84
C GLN A 231 10.56 12.05 -7.21
N LEU A 232 9.96 11.39 -6.22
CA LEU A 232 9.11 10.21 -6.43
C LEU A 232 7.65 10.59 -6.76
N GLY A 233 7.31 11.86 -6.58
CA GLY A 233 6.01 12.46 -6.87
C GLY A 233 5.96 13.90 -6.36
N SER A 234 4.82 14.55 -6.52
CA SER A 234 4.54 15.91 -6.07
C SER A 234 3.12 16.00 -5.51
N PRO A 235 2.90 16.76 -4.42
CA PRO A 235 1.57 17.01 -3.89
C PRO A 235 0.67 17.82 -4.84
N HIS A 236 1.24 18.40 -5.90
CA HIS A 236 0.53 19.25 -6.87
C HIS A 236 0.32 18.58 -8.23
N SER A 237 0.64 17.30 -8.38
CA SER A 237 0.44 16.56 -9.63
C SER A 237 -1.04 16.35 -9.95
N GLU A 238 -1.33 16.06 -11.22
CA GLU A 238 -2.67 15.78 -11.70
C GLU A 238 -3.31 14.60 -10.94
N LEU A 239 -4.55 14.80 -10.51
CA LEU A 239 -5.36 13.81 -9.83
C LEU A 239 -6.81 13.96 -10.30
N VAL A 240 -7.48 12.83 -10.50
CA VAL A 240 -8.90 12.78 -10.85
C VAL A 240 -9.68 12.17 -9.70
N GLU A 241 -10.76 12.85 -9.30
CA GLU A 241 -11.71 12.38 -8.29
C GLU A 241 -13.01 11.96 -8.98
N VAL A 242 -13.54 10.79 -8.62
CA VAL A 242 -14.82 10.30 -9.12
C VAL A 242 -15.70 9.91 -7.93
N THR A 243 -16.71 10.73 -7.64
CA THR A 243 -17.74 10.41 -6.64
C THR A 243 -18.82 9.53 -7.27
N VAL A 244 -19.08 8.40 -6.64
CA VAL A 244 -20.09 7.43 -7.04
C VAL A 244 -21.41 7.81 -6.35
N PRO A 245 -22.53 7.90 -7.10
CA PRO A 245 -23.84 8.24 -6.55
C PRO A 245 -24.40 7.17 -5.60
#